data_AF-A0A7Y2G6D0-F1
#
_entry.id   AF-A0A7Y2G6D0-F1
#
_cell.length_a   1.000
_cell.length_b   1.000
_cell.length_c   1.000
_cell.angle_alpha   90.00
_cell.angle_beta   90.00
_cell.angle_gamma   90.00
#
_symmetry.space_group_name_H-M   'P 1'
#
loop_
_entity.id
_entity.type
_entity.pdbx_description
1 polymer ?
#
loop_
_entity_poly.entity_id
_entity_poly.type
_entity_poly.pdbx_seq_one_letter_code
_entity_poly.pdbx_strand_id
1 'polypeptide(L)' 'MTKLNDTVARVTDDIREKSSKTRSAYLKQMRAAASEGPHRSNVSCGNLAHAAAACSVAGKKALAKGDGPNIGIVTAYNDM' A
#
# COMPACT_ATOMS: atom_id res chain seq x y z
N MET A 1 -25.26 2.16 10.00
CA MET A 1 -24.56 1.75 8.76
C MET A 1 -25.59 1.68 7.65
N THR A 2 -25.36 2.36 6.54
CA THR A 2 -26.23 2.31 5.36
C THR A 2 -26.18 0.93 4.71
N LYS A 3 -27.33 0.42 4.26
CA LYS A 3 -27.40 -0.85 3.52
C LYS A 3 -26.62 -0.71 2.21
N LEU A 4 -25.67 -1.61 1.96
CA LEU A 4 -24.91 -1.63 0.71
C LEU A 4 -25.84 -2.02 -0.45
N ASN A 5 -25.62 -1.45 -1.64
CA ASN A 5 -26.35 -1.87 -2.84
C ASN A 5 -26.17 -3.38 -3.07
N ASP A 6 -27.25 -4.09 -3.37
CA ASP A 6 -27.24 -5.57 -3.43
C ASP A 6 -26.26 -6.11 -4.48
N THR A 7 -26.09 -5.42 -5.62
CA THR A 7 -25.10 -5.79 -6.64
C THR A 7 -23.67 -5.60 -6.13
N VAL A 8 -23.39 -4.49 -5.45
CA VAL A 8 -22.06 -4.22 -4.88
C VAL A 8 -21.73 -5.24 -3.80
N ALA A 9 -22.69 -5.62 -2.97
CA ALA A 9 -22.52 -6.65 -1.96
C ALA A 9 -22.15 -8.00 -2.59
N ARG A 10 -22.93 -8.47 -3.57
CA ARG A 10 -22.67 -9.73 -4.27
C ARG A 10 -21.29 -9.75 -4.94
N VAL A 11 -20.95 -8.72 -5.70
CA VAL A 11 -19.65 -8.66 -6.40
C VAL A 11 -18.49 -8.61 -5.40
N THR A 12 -18.65 -7.91 -4.27
CA THR A 12 -17.64 -7.88 -3.19
C THR A 12 -17.39 -9.28 -2.64
N ASP A 13 -18.46 -10.05 -2.40
CA ASP A 13 -18.37 -11.41 -1.87
C ASP A 13 -17.77 -12.37 -2.91
N ASP A 14 -18.13 -12.27 -4.18
CA ASP A 14 -17.52 -13.04 -5.27
C ASP A 14 -16.01 -12.79 -5.38
N ILE A 15 -15.59 -11.52 -5.26
CA ILE A 15 -14.17 -11.15 -5.27
C ILE A 15 -13.46 -11.73 -4.05
N ARG A 16 -14.07 -11.66 -2.86
CA ARG A 16 -13.49 -12.21 -1.62
C ARG A 16 -13.27 -13.71 -1.75
N GLU A 17 -14.26 -14.44 -2.23
CA GLU A 17 -14.17 -15.89 -2.40
C GLU A 17 -13.08 -16.26 -3.40
N LYS A 18 -13.13 -15.66 -4.60
CA LYS A 18 -12.17 -15.92 -5.67
C LYS A 18 -10.73 -15.56 -5.31
N SER A 19 -10.53 -14.55 -4.46
CA SER A 19 -9.20 -14.06 -4.07
C SER A 19 -8.70 -14.60 -2.72
N SER A 20 -9.47 -15.45 -2.03
CA SER A 20 -9.15 -15.90 -0.66
C SER A 20 -7.71 -16.43 -0.49
N LYS A 21 -7.26 -17.29 -1.41
CA LYS A 21 -5.92 -17.89 -1.41
C LYS A 21 -4.83 -16.84 -1.67
N THR A 22 -4.96 -16.03 -2.71
CA THR A 22 -3.96 -15.03 -3.09
C THR A 22 -3.88 -13.90 -2.07
N ARG A 23 -5.03 -13.47 -1.53
CA ARG A 23 -5.10 -12.48 -0.46
C ARG A 23 -4.41 -12.98 0.81
N SER A 24 -4.61 -14.24 1.19
CA SER A 24 -3.95 -14.84 2.35
C SER A 24 -2.43 -14.90 2.19
N ALA A 25 -1.96 -15.29 1.00
CA ALA A 25 -0.53 -15.30 0.67
C ALA A 25 0.07 -13.88 0.73
N TYR A 26 -0.60 -12.90 0.13
CA TYR A 26 -0.20 -11.49 0.19
C TYR A 26 -0.11 -10.97 1.63
N LEU A 27 -1.14 -11.24 2.46
CA LEU A 27 -1.14 -10.79 3.86
C LEU A 27 -0.03 -11.45 4.68
N LYS A 28 0.32 -12.73 4.40
CA LYS A 28 1.47 -13.39 5.01
C LYS A 28 2.77 -12.67 4.63
N GLN A 29 2.96 -12.36 3.35
CA GLN A 29 4.12 -11.62 2.86
C GLN A 29 4.23 -10.23 3.50
N MET A 30 3.13 -9.48 3.59
CA MET A 30 3.13 -8.15 4.20
C MET A 30 3.45 -8.19 5.70
N ARG A 31 2.98 -9.21 6.43
CA ARG A 31 3.35 -9.40 7.84
C ARG A 31 4.84 -9.68 8.00
N ALA A 32 5.43 -10.53 7.14
CA ALA A 32 6.86 -10.80 7.16
C ALA A 32 7.69 -9.53 6.83
N ALA A 33 7.31 -8.81 5.77
CA ALA A 33 7.98 -7.57 5.40
C ALA A 33 7.89 -6.49 6.49
N ALA A 34 6.75 -6.40 7.20
CA ALA A 34 6.60 -5.48 8.32
C ALA A 34 7.55 -5.80 9.49
N SER A 35 7.89 -7.08 9.73
CA SER A 35 8.89 -7.45 10.74
C SER A 35 10.33 -7.19 10.31
N GLU A 36 10.63 -7.20 9.01
CA GLU A 36 11.97 -6.91 8.48
C GLU A 36 12.25 -5.40 8.40
N GLY A 37 11.19 -4.59 8.24
CA GLY A 37 11.29 -3.14 8.12
C GLY A 37 11.67 -2.65 6.72
N PRO A 38 11.77 -1.33 6.51
CA PRO A 38 12.04 -0.74 5.20
C PRO A 38 13.48 -0.97 4.73
N HIS A 39 13.65 -1.61 3.56
CA HIS A 39 14.96 -1.82 2.93
C HIS A 39 15.45 -0.57 2.16
N ARG A 40 15.60 0.58 2.83
CA ARG A 40 16.05 1.84 2.19
C ARG A 40 17.57 1.99 2.09
N SER A 41 18.34 1.23 2.87
CA SER A 41 19.81 1.29 2.88
C SER A 41 20.46 0.96 1.52
N ASN A 42 19.75 0.22 0.67
CA ASN A 42 20.25 -0.24 -0.62
C ASN A 42 19.79 0.65 -1.80
N VAL A 43 19.08 1.75 -1.53
CA VAL A 43 18.61 2.69 -2.55
C VAL A 43 19.64 3.79 -2.75
N SER A 44 20.00 4.09 -4.00
CA SER A 44 20.94 5.17 -4.30
C SER A 44 20.42 6.53 -3.81
N CYS A 45 21.34 7.42 -3.41
CA CYS A 45 20.99 8.75 -2.91
C CYS A 45 20.13 9.56 -3.90
N GLY A 46 20.37 9.40 -5.21
CA GLY A 46 19.56 10.04 -6.26
C GLY A 46 18.11 9.58 -6.25
N ASN A 47 17.87 8.27 -6.12
CA ASN A 47 16.51 7.72 -6.07
C ASN A 47 15.75 8.18 -4.80
N LEU A 48 16.44 8.26 -3.66
CA LEU A 48 15.87 8.80 -2.42
C LEU A 48 15.52 10.28 -2.54
N ALA A 49 16.39 11.08 -3.16
CA ALA A 49 16.16 12.51 -3.38
C ALA A 49 14.92 12.75 -4.26
N HIS A 50 14.76 11.99 -5.34
CA HIS A 50 13.58 12.07 -6.21
C HIS A 50 12.30 11.65 -5.48
N ALA A 51 12.32 10.54 -4.73
CA ALA A 51 11.17 10.07 -3.98
C ALA A 51 10.67 11.07 -2.93
N ALA A 52 11.58 11.86 -2.33
CA ALA A 52 11.26 12.85 -1.31
C ALA A 52 10.97 14.26 -1.85
N ALA A 53 11.24 14.54 -3.13
CA ALA A 53 11.24 15.90 -3.68
C ALA A 53 9.89 16.61 -3.52
N ALA A 54 8.80 15.91 -3.86
CA ALA A 54 7.42 16.41 -3.79
C ALA A 54 6.78 16.29 -2.40
N CYS A 55 7.46 15.69 -1.42
CA CYS A 55 6.92 15.57 -0.08
C CYS A 55 6.91 16.92 0.64
N SER A 56 5.95 17.07 1.56
CA SER A 56 5.93 18.18 2.52
C SER A 56 7.19 18.17 3.39
N VAL A 57 7.48 19.28 4.08
CA VAL A 57 8.61 19.36 5.02
C VAL A 57 8.55 18.26 6.08
N ALA A 58 7.36 17.98 6.61
CA ALA A 58 7.15 16.88 7.55
C ALA A 58 7.42 15.51 6.90
N GLY A 59 6.95 15.29 5.67
CA GLY A 59 7.19 14.07 4.92
C GLY A 59 8.68 13.84 4.63
N LYS A 60 9.42 14.87 4.23
CA LYS A 60 10.87 14.83 4.03
C LYS A 60 11.60 14.43 5.31
N LYS A 61 11.21 15.01 6.45
CA LYS A 61 11.79 14.69 7.76
C LYS A 61 11.50 13.26 8.20
N ALA A 62 10.32 12.73 7.92
CA ALA A 62 9.97 11.33 8.17
C ALA A 62 10.76 10.37 7.27
N LEU A 63 10.87 10.68 5.97
CA LEU A 63 11.65 9.88 5.02
C LEU A 63 13.13 9.84 5.38
N ALA A 64 13.70 10.97 5.80
CA ALA A 64 15.10 11.09 6.21
C ALA A 64 15.43 10.30 7.49
N LYS A 65 14.47 10.16 8.41
CA LYS A 65 14.64 9.30 9.60
C LYS A 65 14.69 7.81 9.25
N GLY A 66 14.17 7.41 8.08
CA GLY A 66 14.07 6.01 7.68
C GLY A 66 12.88 5.28 8.31
N ASP A 67 12.08 5.96 9.12
CA ASP A 67 10.95 5.36 9.84
C ASP A 67 9.71 5.24 8.95
N GLY A 68 9.03 4.10 9.05
CA GLY A 68 7.70 3.87 8.48
C GLY A 68 7.66 3.40 7.01
N PRO A 69 6.59 2.71 6.61
CA PRO A 69 6.43 2.17 5.26
C PRO A 69 6.03 3.24 4.25
N ASN A 70 6.38 3.02 2.98
CA ASN A 70 5.77 3.72 1.86
C ASN A 70 4.59 2.89 1.34
N ILE A 71 3.37 3.43 1.39
CA ILE A 71 2.16 2.72 0.96
C ILE A 71 1.71 3.24 -0.40
N GLY A 72 1.80 2.39 -1.42
CA GLY A 72 1.21 2.66 -2.73
C GLY A 72 -0.30 2.40 -2.71
N ILE A 73 -1.10 3.39 -3.06
CA ILE A 73 -2.54 3.23 -3.26
C ILE A 73 -2.78 3.10 -4.77
N VAL A 74 -3.04 1.88 -5.22
CA VAL A 74 -3.42 1.61 -6.62
C VAL A 74 -4.93 1.66 -6.71
N THR A 75 -5.44 2.62 -7.47
CA THR A 75 -6.88 2.78 -7.72
C THR A 75 -7.20 2.32 -9.14
N ALA A 76 -8.35 1.67 -9.31
CA ALA A 76 -8.94 1.40 -10.62
C ALA A 76 -10.03 2.41 -10.98
N TYR A 77 -10.09 3.55 -10.28
CA TYR A 77 -11.08 4.58 -10.55
C TYR A 77 -10.85 5.17 -11.95
N ASN A 78 -11.92 5.18 -12.74
CA ASN A 78 -11.99 5.77 -14.06
C ASN A 78 -13.33 6.49 -14.15
N ASP A 79 -13.33 7.70 -14.70
CA ASP A 79 -14.51 8.58 -14.83
C ASP A 79 -15.29 8.39 -16.15
N MET A 80 -14.75 7.59 -17.07
CA MET A 80 -15.46 7.11 -18.27
C MET A 80 -16.65 6.20 -17.93
#